data_AF-B8HHS3-F1
#
_entry.id   AF-B8HHS3-F1
#
_cell.length_a   1.000
_cell.length_b   1.000
_cell.length_c   1.000
_cell.angle_alpha   90.00
_cell.angle_beta   90.00
_cell.angle_gamma   90.00
#
_symmetry.space_group_name_H-M   'P 1'
#
loop_
_entity.id
_entity.type
_entity.pdbx_description
1 polymer ?
#
loop_
_entity_poly.entity_id
_entity_poly.type
_entity_poly.pdbx_seq_one_letter_code
_entity_poly.pdbx_strand_id
1 'polypeptide(L)'
;MIRNNSEYMLADGSPRYGIRTTGLAQVSVATAPSLIRVGQTADAAALLDAAELKLAVQHRFVLDKYNHADADIISGLRADHPEELEEAEAIVAKRLGSPVVWMRGAKTAYTEAVIEEAQMDGTLMRQLAASLMSIGLTVAMMVIVIGLAAMKAPPLISLVIVTGIYLGTRPIQRKLGRTVDPGNLPTRIDREDARLLWDDVVNATLVAILQSKDVPIDQGTVKAALRGWNHTRYVGTVAQDLRTNPAQP
;
A
#
# COMPACT_ATOMS: atom_id res chain seq x y z
N MET A 1 -30.19 26.80 -5.27
CA MET A 1 -31.15 27.65 -4.52
C MET A 1 -31.13 27.19 -3.08
N ILE A 2 -30.30 27.82 -2.23
CA ILE A 2 -30.19 27.45 -0.80
C ILE A 2 -31.35 28.13 -0.07
N ARG A 3 -32.22 27.33 0.57
CA ARG A 3 -33.33 27.85 1.37
C ARG A 3 -32.76 28.46 2.65
N ASN A 4 -32.90 29.77 2.82
CA ASN A 4 -32.56 30.47 4.05
C ASN A 4 -33.58 30.10 5.14
N ASN A 5 -33.22 29.15 6.00
CA ASN A 5 -34.01 28.83 7.20
C ASN A 5 -33.79 29.93 8.25
N SER A 6 -34.84 30.70 8.53
CA SER A 6 -34.85 31.83 9.48
C SER A 6 -34.54 31.44 10.93
N GLU A 7 -34.58 30.15 11.24
CA GLU A 7 -34.28 29.60 12.56
C GLU A 7 -32.79 29.75 12.95
N TYR A 8 -31.91 29.98 11.97
CA TYR A 8 -30.46 30.04 12.15
C TYR A 8 -29.86 31.45 12.14
N MET A 9 -30.68 32.51 12.05
CA MET A 9 -30.21 33.90 12.02
C MET A 9 -30.72 34.71 13.22
N LEU A 10 -29.89 35.62 13.70
CA LEU A 10 -30.24 36.67 14.67
C LEU A 10 -31.02 37.80 13.96
N ALA A 11 -31.67 38.66 14.74
CA ALA A 11 -32.52 39.74 14.21
C ALA A 11 -31.75 40.78 13.36
N ASP A 12 -30.42 40.80 13.45
CA ASP A 12 -29.51 41.62 12.66
C ASP A 12 -29.01 40.92 11.37
N GLY A 13 -29.49 39.70 11.09
CA GLY A 13 -29.06 38.90 9.94
C GLY A 13 -27.74 38.15 10.12
N SER A 14 -27.16 38.12 11.33
CA SER A 14 -25.96 37.34 11.63
C SER A 14 -26.29 35.89 12.02
N PRO A 15 -25.43 34.90 11.73
CA PRO A 15 -25.67 33.51 12.15
C PRO A 15 -25.73 33.38 13.68
N ARG A 16 -26.80 32.78 14.20
CA ARG A 16 -27.04 32.62 15.65
C ARG A 16 -26.03 31.71 16.35
N TYR A 17 -25.37 30.84 15.60
CA TYR A 17 -24.17 30.14 16.01
C TYR A 17 -22.98 30.78 15.30
N GLY A 18 -22.08 31.43 16.05
CA GLY A 18 -20.82 31.89 15.52
C GLY A 18 -20.10 30.76 14.79
N ILE A 19 -19.56 31.03 13.61
CA ILE A 19 -18.63 30.13 12.94
C ILE A 19 -17.50 29.88 13.95
N ARG A 20 -17.33 28.62 14.38
CA ARG A 20 -16.20 28.25 15.25
C ARG A 20 -14.91 28.39 14.46
N THR A 21 -14.37 29.60 14.33
CA THR A 21 -12.95 29.82 14.00
C THR A 21 -12.14 29.76 15.29
N THR A 22 -12.18 28.62 15.98
CA THR A 22 -11.20 28.28 17.01
C THR A 22 -10.20 27.34 16.36
N GLY A 23 -9.06 27.91 15.91
CA GLY A 23 -7.91 27.12 15.47
C GLY A 23 -7.23 27.51 14.16
N LEU A 24 -7.61 28.60 13.47
CA LEU A 24 -6.74 29.19 12.43
C LEU A 24 -5.67 30.05 13.10
N ALA A 25 -4.79 29.39 13.88
CA ALA A 25 -3.41 29.84 13.87
C ALA A 25 -2.99 29.87 12.41
N GLN A 26 -2.39 30.98 11.97
CA GLN A 26 -1.73 31.10 10.68
C GLN A 26 -0.73 29.95 10.54
N VAL A 27 -1.17 28.80 10.03
CA VAL A 27 -0.28 27.85 9.39
C VAL A 27 0.09 28.54 8.10
N SER A 28 1.27 29.17 8.17
CA SER A 28 2.21 29.38 7.07
C SER A 28 1.61 29.17 5.70
N VAL A 29 1.47 30.29 4.97
CA VAL A 29 1.62 30.42 3.52
C VAL A 29 1.54 29.07 2.80
N ALA A 30 0.40 28.85 2.15
CA ALA A 30 0.24 27.82 1.13
C ALA A 30 1.53 27.72 0.32
N THR A 31 2.30 26.66 0.59
CA THR A 31 3.41 26.27 -0.24
C THR A 31 2.83 26.16 -1.63
N ALA A 32 3.26 27.04 -2.54
CA ALA A 32 3.05 26.86 -3.96
C ALA A 32 3.30 25.38 -4.28
N PRO A 33 2.47 24.71 -5.12
CA PRO A 33 2.67 23.30 -5.42
C PRO A 33 4.14 23.13 -5.78
N SER A 34 4.88 22.47 -4.89
CA SER A 34 6.33 22.37 -5.04
C SER A 34 6.55 21.75 -6.40
N LEU A 35 7.16 22.49 -7.33
CA LEU A 35 7.57 21.99 -8.63
C LEU A 35 8.18 20.62 -8.38
N ILE A 36 7.47 19.56 -8.77
CA ILE A 36 7.94 18.21 -8.56
C ILE A 36 9.21 18.14 -9.40
N ARG A 37 10.37 18.02 -8.76
CA ARG A 37 11.61 17.93 -9.52
C ARG A 37 11.59 16.62 -10.29
N VAL A 38 12.01 16.67 -11.55
CA VAL A 38 12.15 15.48 -12.40
C VAL A 38 12.97 14.42 -11.66
N GLY A 39 12.39 13.24 -11.43
CA GLY A 39 13.01 12.12 -10.71
C GLY A 39 12.72 12.03 -9.21
N GLN A 40 12.25 13.10 -8.55
CA GLN A 40 11.94 13.08 -7.11
C GLN A 40 10.85 12.06 -6.76
N THR A 41 9.88 11.88 -7.66
CA THR A 41 8.82 10.87 -7.54
C THR A 41 9.40 9.46 -7.53
N ALA A 42 10.32 9.16 -8.45
CA ALA A 42 10.95 7.84 -8.55
C ALA A 42 11.87 7.56 -7.34
N ASP A 43 12.57 8.58 -6.85
CA ASP A 43 13.38 8.47 -5.63
C ASP A 43 12.52 8.19 -4.40
N ALA A 44 11.40 8.90 -4.24
CA ALA A 44 10.47 8.66 -3.14
C ALA A 44 9.81 7.27 -3.24
N ALA A 45 9.47 6.81 -4.45
CA ALA A 45 8.93 5.47 -4.67
C ALA A 45 9.93 4.35 -4.33
N ALA A 46 11.24 4.61 -4.49
CA ALA A 46 12.28 3.66 -4.15
C ALA A 46 12.41 3.42 -2.62
N LEU A 47 11.90 4.33 -1.81
CA LEU A 47 11.94 4.23 -0.34
C LEU A 47 10.77 3.42 0.23
N LEU A 48 9.75 3.14 -0.58
CA LEU A 48 8.56 2.42 -0.13
C LEU A 48 8.82 0.92 -0.02
N ASP A 49 8.35 0.31 1.07
CA ASP A 49 8.43 -1.14 1.27
C ASP A 49 7.18 -1.90 0.82
N ALA A 50 7.27 -3.23 0.79
CA ALA A 50 6.19 -4.07 0.27
C ALA A 50 4.87 -3.95 1.03
N ALA A 51 4.89 -3.64 2.32
CA ALA A 51 3.67 -3.56 3.12
C ALA A 51 3.01 -2.17 2.97
N GLU A 52 3.78 -1.11 2.83
CA GLU A 52 3.27 0.23 2.46
C GLU A 52 2.61 0.20 1.09
N LEU A 53 3.29 -0.38 0.10
CA LEU A 53 2.78 -0.51 -1.26
C LEU A 53 1.52 -1.37 -1.30
N LYS A 54 1.44 -2.43 -0.49
CA LYS A 54 0.21 -3.24 -0.45
C LYS A 54 -0.94 -2.52 0.21
N LEU A 55 -0.70 -1.76 1.28
CA LEU A 55 -1.74 -0.92 1.88
C LEU A 55 -2.25 0.10 0.86
N ALA A 56 -1.36 0.73 0.09
CA ALA A 56 -1.74 1.67 -0.96
C ALA A 56 -2.71 1.03 -1.98
N VAL A 57 -2.41 -0.20 -2.42
CA VAL A 57 -3.29 -1.01 -3.28
C VAL A 57 -4.61 -1.33 -2.60
N GLN A 58 -4.58 -1.80 -1.35
CA GLN A 58 -5.80 -2.17 -0.63
C GLN A 58 -6.76 -1.00 -0.45
N HIS A 59 -6.25 0.22 -0.33
CA HIS A 59 -7.05 1.44 -0.22
C HIS A 59 -7.32 2.13 -1.56
N ARG A 60 -6.84 1.56 -2.68
CA ARG A 60 -7.00 2.14 -4.03
C ARG A 60 -8.46 2.17 -4.49
N PHE A 61 -9.33 1.29 -3.97
CA PHE A 61 -10.76 1.29 -4.30
C PHE A 61 -11.43 2.66 -4.09
N VAL A 62 -10.88 3.51 -3.19
CA VAL A 62 -11.35 4.88 -2.98
C VAL A 62 -11.12 5.73 -4.22
N LEU A 63 -9.99 5.56 -4.92
CA LEU A 63 -9.72 6.25 -6.17
C LEU A 63 -10.68 5.78 -7.26
N ASP A 64 -10.80 4.46 -7.42
CA ASP A 64 -11.61 3.85 -8.47
C ASP A 64 -13.09 4.22 -8.34
N LYS A 65 -13.61 4.30 -7.11
CA LYS A 65 -15.03 4.61 -6.86
C LYS A 65 -15.44 6.05 -7.20
N TYR A 66 -14.51 7.00 -7.12
CA TYR A 66 -14.85 8.43 -7.23
C TYR A 66 -14.25 9.13 -8.46
N ASN A 67 -13.34 8.47 -9.20
CA ASN A 67 -12.55 9.14 -10.24
C ASN A 67 -12.48 8.36 -11.55
N HIS A 68 -13.61 7.83 -12.02
CA HIS A 68 -13.69 7.04 -13.25
C HIS A 68 -13.15 7.77 -14.50
N ALA A 69 -13.30 9.10 -14.58
CA ALA A 69 -12.87 9.91 -15.71
C ALA A 69 -11.34 10.08 -15.79
N ASP A 70 -10.59 9.76 -14.73
CA ASP A 70 -9.13 9.94 -14.72
C ASP A 70 -8.42 9.06 -15.73
N ALA A 71 -8.92 7.84 -15.96
CA ALA A 71 -8.31 6.91 -16.90
C ALA A 71 -8.27 7.50 -18.31
N ASP A 72 -9.37 8.10 -18.75
CA ASP A 72 -9.47 8.73 -20.06
C ASP A 72 -8.55 9.96 -20.15
N ILE A 73 -8.55 10.81 -19.11
CA ILE A 73 -7.70 12.01 -19.04
C ILE A 73 -6.21 11.65 -19.11
N ILE A 74 -5.79 10.65 -18.33
CA ILE A 74 -4.39 10.18 -18.30
C ILE A 74 -4.02 9.55 -19.63
N SER A 75 -4.93 8.77 -20.25
CA SER A 75 -4.69 8.18 -21.56
C SER A 75 -4.49 9.24 -22.65
N GLY A 76 -5.30 10.31 -22.62
CA GLY A 76 -5.14 11.48 -23.50
C GLY A 76 -3.80 12.16 -23.29
N LEU A 77 -3.43 12.47 -22.04
CA LEU A 77 -2.13 13.08 -21.71
C LEU A 77 -0.95 12.26 -22.24
N ARG A 78 -1.01 10.92 -22.11
CA ARG A 78 0.04 10.01 -22.61
C ARG A 78 0.10 9.98 -24.14
N ALA A 79 -1.05 10.04 -24.81
CA ALA A 79 -1.12 10.05 -26.27
C ALA A 79 -0.64 11.36 -26.88
N ASP A 80 -0.90 12.48 -26.20
CA ASP A 80 -0.51 13.83 -26.64
C ASP A 80 1.00 14.09 -26.47
N HIS A 81 1.66 13.37 -25.55
CA HIS A 81 3.07 13.56 -25.18
C HIS A 81 3.87 12.24 -25.14
N PRO A 82 4.03 11.55 -26.29
CA PRO A 82 4.68 10.24 -26.32
C PRO A 82 6.18 10.29 -26.04
N GLU A 83 6.88 11.34 -26.47
CA GLU A 83 8.33 11.51 -26.25
C GLU A 83 8.63 11.76 -24.76
N GLU A 84 7.84 12.61 -24.11
CA GLU A 84 7.97 12.86 -22.66
C GLU A 84 7.54 11.66 -21.83
N LEU A 85 6.59 10.85 -22.32
CA LEU A 85 6.22 9.60 -21.68
C LEU A 85 7.39 8.61 -21.70
N GLU A 86 8.07 8.44 -22.84
CA GLU A 86 9.26 7.59 -22.93
C GLU A 86 10.37 8.08 -22.00
N GLU A 87 10.59 9.41 -21.93
CA GLU A 87 11.53 10.01 -21.00
C GLU A 87 11.16 9.73 -19.53
N ALA A 88 9.87 9.87 -19.18
CA ALA A 88 9.36 9.55 -17.85
C ALA A 88 9.57 8.08 -17.50
N GLU A 89 9.22 7.17 -18.41
CA GLU A 89 9.43 5.74 -18.25
C GLU A 89 10.92 5.41 -18.07
N ALA A 90 11.80 6.03 -18.85
CA ALA A 90 13.25 5.83 -18.73
C ALA A 90 13.79 6.31 -17.38
N ILE A 91 13.33 7.46 -16.87
CA ILE A 91 13.72 7.99 -15.56
C ILE A 91 13.25 7.05 -14.44
N VAL A 92 11.99 6.60 -14.50
CA VAL A 92 11.44 5.68 -13.50
C VAL A 92 12.14 4.33 -13.57
N ALA A 93 12.35 3.79 -14.78
CA ALA A 93 13.04 2.51 -14.98
C ALA A 93 14.50 2.57 -14.53
N LYS A 94 15.19 3.69 -14.73
CA LYS A 94 16.57 3.88 -14.24
C LYS A 94 16.64 3.76 -12.72
N ARG A 95 15.61 4.20 -12.00
CA ARG A 95 15.60 4.20 -10.52
C ARG A 95 15.00 2.95 -9.91
N LEU A 96 13.87 2.49 -10.42
CA LEU A 96 13.07 1.39 -9.86
C LEU A 96 13.28 0.07 -10.61
N GLY A 97 13.85 0.11 -11.81
CA GLY A 97 13.84 -1.02 -12.74
C GLY A 97 12.43 -1.26 -13.30
N SER A 98 12.15 -2.53 -13.63
CA SER A 98 10.80 -2.94 -14.01
C SER A 98 9.90 -3.05 -12.78
N PRO A 99 8.56 -3.05 -12.94
CA PRO A 99 7.64 -3.24 -11.81
C PRO A 99 7.97 -4.47 -10.94
N VAL A 100 8.39 -5.57 -11.59
CA VAL A 100 8.77 -6.80 -10.89
C VAL A 100 10.06 -6.64 -10.08
N VAL A 101 11.04 -5.91 -10.63
CA VAL A 101 12.30 -5.63 -9.94
C VAL A 101 12.05 -4.72 -8.74
N TRP A 102 11.23 -3.68 -8.92
CA TRP A 102 10.85 -2.79 -7.84
C TRP A 102 10.14 -3.52 -6.71
N MET A 103 9.13 -4.35 -7.00
CA MET A 103 8.43 -5.13 -5.96
C MET A 103 9.37 -6.09 -5.23
N ARG A 104 10.35 -6.67 -5.92
CA ARG A 104 11.38 -7.50 -5.27
C ARG A 104 12.21 -6.68 -4.30
N GLY A 105 12.66 -5.49 -4.71
CA GLY A 105 13.39 -4.55 -3.86
C GLY A 105 12.58 -4.15 -2.63
N ALA A 106 11.31 -3.77 -2.82
CA ALA A 106 10.41 -3.40 -1.73
C ALA A 106 10.15 -4.56 -0.74
N LYS A 107 10.10 -5.81 -1.24
CA LYS A 107 10.00 -7.00 -0.38
C LYS A 107 11.27 -7.23 0.44
N THR A 108 12.44 -7.04 -0.17
CA THR A 108 13.72 -7.11 0.55
C THR A 108 13.77 -6.05 1.65
N ALA A 109 13.43 -4.80 1.34
CA ALA A 109 13.40 -3.70 2.31
C ALA A 109 12.47 -4.01 3.50
N TYR A 110 11.26 -4.52 3.25
CA TYR A 110 10.36 -4.94 4.33
C TYR A 110 10.96 -6.07 5.18
N THR A 111 11.57 -7.07 4.53
CA THR A 111 12.15 -8.22 5.24
C THR A 111 13.31 -7.78 6.13
N GLU A 112 14.17 -6.89 5.65
CA GLU A 112 15.28 -6.32 6.42
C GLU A 112 14.77 -5.52 7.62
N ALA A 113 13.80 -4.61 7.41
CA ALA A 113 13.22 -3.80 8.48
C ALA A 113 12.58 -4.67 9.59
N VAL A 114 11.84 -5.71 9.20
CA VAL A 114 11.20 -6.64 10.13
C VAL A 114 12.22 -7.49 10.89
N ILE A 115 13.28 -7.96 10.24
CA ILE A 115 14.34 -8.72 10.89
C ILE A 115 15.09 -7.85 11.90
N GLU A 116 15.41 -6.61 11.52
CA GLU A 116 16.10 -5.64 12.39
C GLU A 116 15.24 -5.34 13.63
N GLU A 117 13.96 -5.03 13.46
CA GLU A 117 13.02 -4.78 14.55
C GLU A 117 12.86 -6.01 15.47
N ALA A 118 12.69 -7.21 14.89
CA ALA A 118 12.59 -8.44 15.67
C ALA A 118 13.88 -8.79 16.43
N GLN A 119 15.04 -8.40 15.89
CA GLN A 119 16.33 -8.55 16.55
C GLN A 119 16.49 -7.57 17.70
N MET A 120 16.06 -6.30 17.53
CA MET A 120 16.07 -5.29 18.59
C MET A 120 15.13 -5.67 19.75
N ASP A 121 13.96 -6.22 19.45
CA ASP A 121 12.98 -6.66 20.44
C ASP A 121 13.32 -8.01 21.09
N GLY A 122 14.42 -8.66 20.68
CA GLY A 122 14.83 -9.99 21.17
C GLY A 122 13.83 -11.11 20.82
N THR A 123 12.90 -10.85 19.90
CA THR A 123 11.85 -11.79 19.49
C THR A 123 12.29 -12.73 18.37
N LEU A 124 13.41 -12.46 17.71
CA LEU A 124 13.95 -13.23 16.59
C LEU A 124 14.13 -14.73 16.91
N MET A 125 14.67 -15.07 18.09
CA MET A 125 14.80 -16.48 18.50
C MET A 125 13.46 -17.16 18.72
N ARG A 126 12.43 -16.40 19.12
CA ARG A 126 11.07 -16.90 19.31
C ARG A 126 10.38 -17.16 17.97
N GLN A 127 10.63 -16.31 16.97
CA GLN A 127 10.15 -16.51 15.60
C GLN A 127 10.86 -17.69 14.91
N LEU A 128 12.17 -17.86 15.14
CA LEU A 128 12.94 -19.00 14.63
C LEU A 128 12.48 -20.32 15.25
N ALA A 129 12.23 -20.33 16.57
CA ALA A 129 11.68 -21.50 17.25
C ALA A 129 10.26 -21.85 16.77
N ALA A 130 9.42 -20.84 16.52
CA ALA A 130 8.08 -21.00 15.97
C ALA A 130 8.10 -21.56 14.54
N SER A 131 8.99 -21.05 13.67
CA SER A 131 9.13 -21.55 12.30
C SER A 131 9.64 -23.00 12.27
N LEU A 132 10.62 -23.34 13.11
CA LEU A 132 11.10 -24.72 13.27
C LEU A 132 10.01 -25.67 13.80
N MET A 133 9.20 -25.24 14.77
CA MET A 133 8.04 -26.02 15.23
C MET A 133 7.02 -26.24 14.12
N SER A 134 6.77 -25.23 13.27
CA SER A 134 5.85 -25.35 12.15
C SER A 134 6.32 -26.37 11.10
N ILE A 135 7.62 -26.40 10.81
CA ILE A 135 8.24 -27.37 9.90
C ILE A 135 8.12 -28.79 10.50
N GLY A 136 8.45 -28.94 11.79
CA GLY A 136 8.28 -30.21 12.51
C GLY A 136 6.85 -30.74 12.46
N LEU A 137 5.86 -29.85 12.62
CA LEU A 137 4.44 -30.21 12.53
C LEU A 137 4.05 -30.68 11.11
N THR A 138 4.55 -30.02 10.06
CA THR A 138 4.28 -30.44 8.67
C THR A 138 4.91 -31.79 8.33
N VAL A 139 6.14 -32.04 8.79
CA VAL A 139 6.82 -33.34 8.60
C VAL A 139 6.07 -34.44 9.35
N ALA A 140 5.65 -34.19 10.60
CA ALA A 140 4.86 -35.14 11.37
C ALA A 140 3.54 -35.49 10.68
N MET A 141 2.86 -34.50 10.09
CA MET A 141 1.63 -34.73 9.32
C MET A 141 1.88 -35.63 8.09
N MET A 142 2.95 -35.38 7.34
CA MET A 142 3.32 -36.24 6.21
C MET A 142 3.60 -37.68 6.65
N VAL A 143 4.33 -37.88 7.75
CA VAL A 143 4.62 -39.23 8.28
C VAL A 143 3.35 -39.97 8.69
N ILE A 144 2.39 -39.28 9.32
CA ILE A 144 1.09 -39.87 9.69
C ILE A 144 0.29 -40.28 8.44
N VAL A 145 0.25 -39.42 7.42
CA VAL A 145 -0.45 -39.72 6.15
C VAL A 145 0.19 -40.92 5.43
N ILE A 146 1.52 -40.96 5.36
CA ILE A 146 2.26 -42.08 4.75
C ILE A 146 2.05 -43.38 5.55
N GLY A 147 2.09 -43.32 6.89
CA GLY A 147 1.86 -44.47 7.76
C GLY A 147 0.44 -45.04 7.65
N LEU A 148 -0.58 -44.18 7.55
CA LEU A 148 -1.97 -44.59 7.34
C LEU A 148 -2.19 -45.24 5.97
N ALA A 149 -1.51 -44.75 4.93
CA ALA A 149 -1.54 -45.35 3.60
C ALA A 149 -0.86 -46.74 3.58
N ALA A 150 0.25 -46.91 4.29
CA ALA A 150 0.96 -48.18 4.40
C ALA A 150 0.17 -49.26 5.17
N MET A 151 -0.65 -48.86 6.15
CA MET A 151 -1.47 -49.78 6.95
C MET A 151 -2.78 -50.23 6.30
N LYS A 152 -3.09 -49.82 5.06
CA LYS A 152 -4.36 -50.13 4.35
C LYS A 152 -5.61 -49.85 5.21
N ALA A 153 -5.57 -48.79 6.02
CA ALA A 153 -6.69 -48.44 6.88
C ALA A 153 -7.95 -48.13 6.05
N PRO A 154 -9.16 -48.51 6.53
CA PRO A 154 -10.40 -48.20 5.84
C PRO A 154 -10.52 -46.69 5.57
N PRO A 155 -10.96 -46.27 4.37
CA PRO A 155 -10.88 -44.88 3.91
C PRO A 155 -11.64 -43.89 4.80
N LEU A 156 -12.68 -44.35 5.52
CA LEU A 156 -13.44 -43.52 6.44
C LEU A 156 -12.66 -43.20 7.73
N ILE A 157 -11.90 -44.15 8.28
CA ILE A 157 -11.16 -43.95 9.53
C ILE A 157 -9.96 -43.03 9.29
N SER A 158 -9.24 -43.23 8.18
CA SER A 158 -8.16 -42.34 7.77
C SER A 158 -8.66 -40.93 7.47
N LEU A 159 -9.84 -40.78 6.87
CA LEU A 159 -10.43 -39.47 6.60
C LEU A 159 -10.86 -38.73 7.88
N VAL A 160 -11.43 -39.44 8.87
CA VAL A 160 -11.74 -38.85 10.19
C VAL A 160 -10.47 -38.40 10.93
N ILE A 161 -9.41 -39.19 10.90
CA ILE A 161 -8.13 -38.84 11.53
C ILE A 161 -7.48 -37.65 10.82
N VAL A 162 -7.40 -37.66 9.48
CA VAL A 162 -6.82 -36.55 8.71
C VAL A 162 -7.63 -35.26 8.92
N THR A 163 -8.96 -35.35 8.91
CA THR A 163 -9.84 -34.19 9.15
C THR A 163 -9.71 -33.68 10.58
N GLY A 164 -9.63 -34.58 11.57
CA GLY A 164 -9.42 -34.22 12.97
C GLY A 164 -8.08 -33.56 13.22
N ILE A 165 -6.99 -34.07 12.62
CA ILE A 165 -5.67 -33.46 12.70
C ILE A 165 -5.67 -32.11 11.98
N TYR A 166 -6.26 -32.01 10.77
CA TYR A 166 -6.36 -30.74 10.04
C TYR A 166 -7.12 -29.65 10.82
N LEU A 167 -8.25 -30.02 11.45
CA LEU A 167 -9.02 -29.10 12.28
C LEU A 167 -8.29 -28.73 13.57
N GLY A 168 -7.59 -29.68 14.19
CA GLY A 168 -6.82 -29.47 15.42
C GLY A 168 -5.54 -28.65 15.22
N THR A 169 -4.89 -28.77 14.05
CA THR A 169 -3.68 -27.98 13.72
C THR A 169 -4.02 -26.59 13.19
N ARG A 170 -5.22 -26.36 12.65
CA ARG A 170 -5.68 -25.04 12.18
C ARG A 170 -5.51 -23.89 13.18
N PRO A 171 -5.89 -24.01 14.47
CA PRO A 171 -5.65 -22.94 15.45
C PRO A 171 -4.15 -22.74 15.78
N ILE A 172 -3.35 -23.82 15.72
CA ILE A 172 -1.91 -23.78 15.94
C ILE A 172 -1.21 -23.12 14.76
N GLN A 173 -1.57 -23.46 13.52
CA GLN A 173 -1.12 -22.79 12.30
C GLN A 173 -1.54 -21.32 12.27
N ARG A 174 -2.74 -20.98 12.72
CA ARG A 174 -3.18 -19.58 12.88
C ARG A 174 -2.35 -18.83 13.92
N LYS A 175 -1.98 -19.48 15.03
CA LYS A 175 -1.11 -18.87 16.05
C LYS A 175 0.34 -18.72 15.57
N LEU A 176 0.87 -19.73 14.88
CA LEU A 176 2.22 -19.74 14.30
C LEU A 176 2.34 -18.75 13.12
N GLY A 177 1.34 -18.66 12.25
CA GLY A 177 1.29 -17.66 11.18
C GLY A 177 1.28 -16.22 11.72
N ARG A 178 0.64 -15.99 12.87
CA ARG A 178 0.69 -14.70 13.59
C ARG A 178 2.00 -14.42 14.30
N THR A 179 2.85 -15.43 14.52
CA THR A 179 4.15 -15.27 15.20
C THR A 179 5.33 -15.28 14.22
N VAL A 180 5.16 -15.79 13.00
CA VAL A 180 6.20 -15.81 11.96
C VAL A 180 6.06 -14.64 10.97
N ASP A 181 4.91 -13.96 10.96
CA ASP A 181 4.70 -12.73 10.19
C ASP A 181 4.48 -11.55 11.16
N PRO A 182 5.55 -10.82 11.53
CA PRO A 182 5.50 -9.85 12.63
C PRO A 182 4.58 -8.66 12.32
N GLY A 183 4.27 -8.43 11.04
CA GLY A 183 3.45 -7.32 10.61
C GLY A 183 1.98 -7.63 10.37
N ASN A 184 1.56 -8.89 10.13
CA ASN A 184 0.20 -9.18 9.62
C ASN A 184 -0.19 -8.35 8.36
N LEU A 185 0.76 -7.63 7.78
CA LEU A 185 0.57 -6.73 6.66
C LEU A 185 0.68 -7.58 5.41
N PRO A 186 -0.31 -7.52 4.53
CA PRO A 186 -0.24 -8.28 3.29
C PRO A 186 0.98 -7.77 2.51
N THR A 187 1.94 -8.64 2.21
CA THR A 187 3.16 -8.27 1.45
C THR A 187 3.12 -8.75 0.01
N ARG A 188 2.10 -9.53 -0.33
CA ARG A 188 1.94 -10.08 -1.69
C ARG A 188 1.20 -9.08 -2.57
N ILE A 189 1.97 -8.41 -3.40
CA ILE A 189 1.49 -7.56 -4.49
C ILE A 189 1.52 -8.41 -5.76
N ASP A 190 0.41 -8.47 -6.50
CA ASP A 190 0.39 -9.18 -7.76
C ASP A 190 1.00 -8.34 -8.90
N ARG A 191 1.08 -8.91 -10.09
CA ARG A 191 1.73 -8.24 -11.22
C ARG A 191 0.95 -7.03 -11.72
N GLU A 192 -0.38 -7.07 -11.62
CA GLU A 192 -1.26 -6.01 -12.11
C GLU A 192 -1.20 -4.82 -11.15
N ASP A 193 -1.33 -5.07 -9.85
CA ASP A 193 -1.13 -4.11 -8.77
C ASP A 193 0.24 -3.42 -8.89
N ALA A 194 1.30 -4.20 -9.10
CA ALA A 194 2.66 -3.70 -9.26
C ALA A 194 2.79 -2.77 -10.48
N ARG A 195 2.13 -3.12 -11.59
CA ARG A 195 2.13 -2.29 -12.80
C ARG A 195 1.35 -1.01 -12.57
N LEU A 196 0.20 -1.07 -11.90
CA LEU A 196 -0.62 0.11 -11.57
C LEU A 196 0.16 1.12 -10.72
N LEU A 197 0.84 0.65 -9.67
CA LEU A 197 1.68 1.52 -8.82
C LEU A 197 2.83 2.14 -9.61
N TRP A 198 3.45 1.36 -10.51
CA TRP A 198 4.56 1.84 -11.33
C TRP A 198 4.09 2.90 -12.33
N ASP A 199 2.94 2.67 -12.96
CA ASP A 199 2.30 3.62 -13.87
C ASP A 199 1.93 4.94 -13.18
N ASP A 200 1.52 4.92 -11.91
CA ASP A 200 1.28 6.14 -11.13
C ASP A 200 2.54 6.98 -10.94
N VAL A 201 3.67 6.32 -10.69
CA VAL A 201 4.99 6.99 -10.57
C VAL A 201 5.41 7.57 -11.91
N VAL A 202 5.17 6.85 -13.02
CA VAL A 202 5.42 7.36 -14.37
C VAL A 202 4.55 8.57 -14.68
N ASN A 203 3.25 8.51 -14.40
CA ASN A 203 2.34 9.63 -14.64
C ASN A 203 2.74 10.88 -13.86
N ALA A 204 3.13 10.72 -12.60
CA ALA A 204 3.62 11.82 -11.80
C ALA A 204 4.98 12.37 -12.30
N THR A 205 5.83 11.50 -12.85
CA THR A 205 7.10 11.91 -13.46
C THR A 205 6.87 12.62 -14.80
N LEU A 206 5.91 12.17 -15.61
CA LEU A 206 5.50 12.81 -16.85
C LEU A 206 5.03 14.25 -16.59
N VAL A 207 4.17 14.46 -15.60
CA VAL A 207 3.74 15.80 -15.18
C VAL A 207 4.94 16.68 -14.80
N ALA A 208 5.90 16.13 -14.04
CA ALA A 208 7.11 16.86 -13.65
C ALA A 208 7.97 17.27 -14.86
N ILE A 209 8.13 16.38 -15.84
CA ILE A 209 8.86 16.66 -17.09
C ILE A 209 8.17 17.76 -17.87
N LEU A 210 6.87 17.63 -18.11
CA LEU A 210 6.11 18.61 -18.88
C LEU A 210 6.12 20.00 -18.20
N GLN A 211 6.01 20.05 -16.87
CA GLN A 211 6.17 21.28 -16.10
C GLN A 211 7.59 21.85 -16.22
N SER A 212 8.62 21.01 -16.23
CA SER A 212 10.02 21.48 -16.40
C SER A 212 10.31 22.03 -17.80
N LYS A 213 9.52 21.62 -18.80
CA LYS A 213 9.60 22.08 -20.19
C LYS A 213 8.63 23.25 -20.49
N ASP A 214 7.99 23.80 -19.46
CA ASP A 214 6.98 24.86 -19.57
C ASP A 214 5.81 24.51 -20.53
N VAL A 215 5.48 23.22 -20.66
CA VAL A 215 4.35 22.75 -21.47
C VAL A 215 3.04 23.06 -20.72
N PRO A 216 2.08 23.78 -21.32
CA PRO A 216 0.84 24.12 -20.66
C PRO A 216 -0.06 22.89 -20.52
N ILE A 217 -0.30 22.47 -19.28
CA ILE A 217 -1.28 21.43 -18.93
C ILE A 217 -2.35 22.05 -18.05
N ASP A 218 -3.62 21.71 -18.30
CA ASP A 218 -4.70 22.15 -17.42
C ASP A 218 -4.58 21.54 -16.00
N GLN A 219 -5.09 22.25 -15.01
CA GLN A 219 -4.98 21.82 -13.61
C GLN A 219 -5.76 20.53 -13.30
N GLY A 220 -6.80 20.21 -14.06
CA GLY A 220 -7.58 18.98 -13.89
C GLY A 220 -6.75 17.75 -14.28
N THR A 221 -6.06 17.83 -15.42
CA THR A 221 -5.17 16.81 -15.95
C THR A 221 -3.96 16.60 -15.04
N VAL A 222 -3.35 17.68 -14.55
CA VAL A 222 -2.29 17.59 -13.53
C VAL A 222 -2.79 16.86 -12.28
N LYS A 223 -3.99 17.21 -11.77
CA LYS A 223 -4.56 16.57 -10.58
C LYS A 223 -4.88 15.10 -10.81
N ALA A 224 -5.42 14.73 -11.97
CA ALA A 224 -5.72 13.35 -12.32
C ALA A 224 -4.43 12.52 -12.37
N ALA A 225 -3.43 12.98 -13.10
CA ALA A 225 -2.15 12.28 -13.27
C ALA A 225 -1.36 12.13 -11.96
N LEU A 226 -1.47 13.08 -11.02
CA LEU A 226 -0.81 13.00 -9.72
C LEU A 226 -1.60 12.22 -8.65
N ARG A 227 -2.87 11.91 -8.89
CA ARG A 227 -3.77 11.36 -7.86
C ARG A 227 -3.32 10.00 -7.35
N GLY A 228 -2.98 9.08 -8.25
CA GLY A 228 -2.54 7.73 -7.89
C GLY A 228 -1.25 7.75 -7.05
N TRP A 229 -0.27 8.56 -7.46
CA TRP A 229 0.97 8.73 -6.71
C TRP A 229 0.75 9.41 -5.36
N ASN A 230 -0.04 10.48 -5.29
CA ASN A 230 -0.34 11.17 -4.04
C ASN A 230 -1.06 10.26 -3.04
N HIS A 231 -1.98 9.41 -3.51
CA HIS A 231 -2.62 8.38 -2.69
C HIS A 231 -1.61 7.38 -2.16
N THR A 232 -0.76 6.84 -3.03
CA THR A 232 0.29 5.88 -2.64
C THR A 232 1.21 6.46 -1.58
N ARG A 233 1.68 7.69 -1.77
CA ARG A 233 2.52 8.40 -0.81
C ARG A 233 1.79 8.62 0.53
N TYR A 234 0.54 9.08 0.48
CA TYR A 234 -0.27 9.32 1.67
C TYR A 234 -0.44 8.04 2.49
N VAL A 235 -0.83 6.94 1.85
CA VAL A 235 -0.99 5.65 2.53
C VAL A 235 0.34 5.12 3.05
N GLY A 236 1.44 5.29 2.32
CA GLY A 236 2.78 4.96 2.79
C GLY A 236 3.15 5.70 4.07
N THR A 237 2.90 7.00 4.14
CA THR A 237 3.12 7.79 5.37
C THR A 237 2.27 7.29 6.53
N VAL A 238 0.97 7.04 6.30
CA VAL A 238 0.08 6.49 7.35
C VAL A 238 0.56 5.11 7.83
N ALA A 239 1.02 4.25 6.93
CA ALA A 239 1.56 2.95 7.28
C ALA A 239 2.83 3.05 8.13
N GLN A 240 3.72 3.99 7.79
CA GLN A 240 4.93 4.27 8.56
C GLN A 240 4.61 4.84 9.96
N ASP A 241 3.64 5.75 10.05
CA ASP A 241 3.16 6.30 11.32
C ASP A 241 2.58 5.20 12.22
N LEU A 242 1.77 4.29 11.67
CA LEU A 242 1.19 3.16 12.40
C LEU A 242 2.24 2.19 12.94
N ARG A 243 3.36 2.00 12.22
CA ARG A 243 4.47 1.16 12.69
C ARG A 243 5.28 1.84 13.78
N THR A 244 5.59 3.13 13.61
CA THR A 244 6.43 3.87 14.54
C THR A 244 5.70 4.30 15.82
N ASN A 245 4.36 4.36 15.79
CA ASN A 245 3.55 4.75 16.95
C ASN A 245 2.29 3.86 17.12
N PRO A 246 2.44 2.64 17.65
CA PRO A 246 1.34 1.66 17.78
C PRO A 246 0.28 2.01 18.83
N ALA A 247 0.42 3.15 19.55
CA ALA A 247 -0.43 3.50 20.69
C ALA A 247 -1.70 4.31 20.34
N GLN A 248 -1.94 4.62 19.06
CA GLN A 248 -3.15 5.34 18.64
C GLN A 248 -3.85 4.61 17.47
N PRO A 249 -4.93 3.86 17.73
CA PRO A 249 -5.90 3.49 16.71
C PRO A 249 -6.82 4.66 16.33
#